data_AF-A0AAD6QCB9-F1
#
_entry.id   AF-A0AAD6QCB9-F1
#
_cell.length_a   1.000
_cell.length_b   1.000
_cell.length_c   1.000
_cell.angle_alpha   90.00
_cell.angle_beta   90.00
_cell.angle_gamma   90.00
#
_symmetry.space_group_name_H-M   'P 1'
#
loop_
_entity.id
_entity.type
_entity.pdbx_description
1 polymer ?
#
loop_
_entity_poly.entity_id
_entity_poly.type
_entity_poly.pdbx_seq_one_letter_code
_entity_poly.pdbx_strand_id
1 'polypeptide(L)'
;MDFQVVVLAGGTCKKLLPLVSKDVPKALLPVANRPVLSYVLEQLELSNLKDLIVVVEGEDAALHVGGWISNAYVDRLHVEVAAVPEDVGTAGALRAIAHHLTANDILVVSGDLVSDIPPGALAAVHRQHDAVVTTMLCSAPVSGPTESGSSGGKDKIKKPRRYNIIGLDPSKQFLLHIATGAEVEKEIRIQKSILRAVDQMEIRADLMDAHMYAFKRSVLQEVLDEKDKFRSIKEDMLPYLVRSQMKSEVLLNGAPQAKNGNEKVSFQNNQAVVSQILANASTLSFHDLYASSNNGTALVRRIHKCCAYIASESRYCQRLNSIQAFSDINRDVIGDVSHLSGYSFSAHNNIIHPSAQIGSRTAVSPVNLKNLTSKTTYLVSVIIYLGGFVLYIWSNTWMLI
;
A
#
# COMPACT_ATOMS: atom_id res chain seq x y z
N MET A 1 -19.97 0.15 7.02
CA MET A 1 -19.50 -0.13 5.65
C MET A 1 -19.33 -1.63 5.55
N ASP A 2 -19.89 -2.31 4.55
CA ASP A 2 -19.69 -3.77 4.36
C ASP A 2 -18.32 -4.12 3.75
N PHE A 3 -17.24 -3.62 4.37
CA PHE A 3 -15.87 -4.00 4.03
C PHE A 3 -15.31 -4.84 5.17
N GLN A 4 -14.66 -5.95 4.84
CA GLN A 4 -13.78 -6.62 5.77
C GLN A 4 -12.37 -6.07 5.59
N VAL A 5 -11.71 -5.70 6.69
CA VAL A 5 -10.41 -5.05 6.65
C VAL A 5 -9.31 -6.04 6.98
N VAL A 6 -8.30 -6.08 6.12
CA VAL A 6 -7.07 -6.84 6.30
C VAL A 6 -5.90 -5.88 6.42
N VAL A 7 -5.18 -5.93 7.53
CA VAL A 7 -3.95 -5.17 7.73
C VAL A 7 -2.76 -6.09 7.55
N LEU A 8 -1.94 -5.82 6.53
CA LEU A 8 -0.70 -6.55 6.27
C LEU A 8 0.43 -5.96 7.10
N ALA A 9 0.67 -6.58 8.26
CA ALA A 9 1.75 -6.23 9.18
C ALA A 9 3.00 -7.12 8.99
N GLY A 10 2.99 -8.00 7.98
CA GLY A 10 4.12 -8.82 7.56
C GLY A 10 5.12 -8.13 6.61
N GLY A 11 6.30 -8.72 6.46
CA GLY A 11 7.32 -8.29 5.51
C GLY A 11 8.69 -8.09 6.16
N THR A 12 9.56 -9.09 5.99
CA THR A 12 10.99 -8.95 6.34
C THR A 12 11.66 -7.92 5.42
N CYS A 13 11.74 -6.67 5.87
CA CYS A 13 12.40 -5.64 5.11
C CYS A 13 13.90 -5.63 5.43
N LYS A 14 14.72 -6.32 4.61
CA LYS A 14 16.19 -6.28 4.73
C LYS A 14 16.74 -4.84 4.67
N LYS A 15 16.02 -3.91 4.05
CA LYS A 15 16.35 -2.47 3.97
C LYS A 15 16.20 -1.73 5.31
N LEU A 16 15.56 -2.35 6.31
CA LEU A 16 15.36 -1.79 7.64
C LEU A 16 16.32 -2.38 8.67
N LEU A 17 17.21 -3.29 8.31
CA LEU A 17 18.27 -3.74 9.22
C LEU A 17 19.24 -2.58 9.51
N PRO A 18 19.58 -2.28 10.78
CA PRO A 18 19.37 -3.10 11.99
C PRO A 18 18.14 -2.71 12.84
N LEU A 19 17.24 -1.84 12.37
CA LEU A 19 16.07 -1.38 13.13
C LEU A 19 15.09 -2.51 13.44
N VAL A 20 14.90 -3.44 12.50
CA VAL A 20 14.05 -4.63 12.69
C VAL A 20 14.89 -5.76 13.28
N SER A 21 14.38 -6.35 14.36
CA SER A 21 14.94 -7.53 15.01
C SER A 21 13.84 -8.57 15.29
N LYS A 22 14.20 -9.73 15.82
CA LYS A 22 13.21 -10.72 16.28
C LYS A 22 12.32 -10.16 17.40
N ASP A 23 12.92 -9.36 18.29
CA ASP A 23 12.22 -8.75 19.43
C ASP A 23 11.37 -7.53 19.03
N VAL A 24 11.74 -6.86 17.93
CA VAL A 24 11.04 -5.66 17.43
C VAL A 24 10.62 -5.90 15.98
N PRO A 25 9.42 -6.48 15.75
CA PRO A 25 8.90 -6.65 14.40
C PRO A 25 8.64 -5.29 13.76
N LYS A 26 8.67 -5.25 12.42
CA LYS A 26 8.52 -4.01 11.64
C LYS A 26 7.28 -3.19 12.03
N ALA A 27 6.15 -3.86 12.25
CA ALA A 27 4.89 -3.24 12.63
C ALA A 27 4.96 -2.50 13.98
N LEU A 28 5.91 -2.86 14.85
CA LEU A 28 6.13 -2.26 16.17
C LEU A 28 7.30 -1.26 16.19
N LEU A 29 7.89 -0.93 15.04
CA LEU A 29 8.93 0.09 14.98
C LEU A 29 8.40 1.45 15.49
N PRO A 30 9.16 2.14 16.37
CA PRO A 30 8.70 3.38 16.98
C PRO A 30 8.88 4.57 16.03
N VAL A 31 7.77 5.12 15.54
CA VAL A 31 7.69 6.42 14.86
C VAL A 31 7.12 7.43 15.83
N ALA A 32 7.88 8.47 16.16
CA ALA A 32 7.56 9.45 17.19
C ALA A 32 7.12 8.77 18.52
N ASN A 33 7.89 7.77 18.97
CA ASN A 33 7.62 6.96 20.17
C ASN A 33 6.32 6.14 20.15
N ARG A 34 5.71 5.95 18.97
CA ARG A 34 4.51 5.14 18.80
C ARG A 34 4.75 4.06 17.73
N PRO A 35 4.30 2.81 17.94
CA PRO A 35 4.40 1.77 16.93
C PRO A 35 3.83 2.22 15.58
N VAL A 36 4.52 1.96 14.46
CA VAL A 36 4.02 2.35 13.13
C VAL A 36 2.62 1.80 12.84
N LEU A 37 2.29 0.62 13.36
CA LEU A 37 0.96 0.02 13.23
C LEU A 37 -0.14 0.87 13.91
N SER A 38 0.18 1.68 14.92
CA SER A 38 -0.83 2.50 15.61
C SER A 38 -1.45 3.56 14.69
N TYR A 39 -0.68 4.12 13.76
CA TYR A 39 -1.18 5.09 12.80
C TYR A 39 -2.28 4.49 11.92
N VAL A 40 -2.10 3.24 11.48
CA VAL A 40 -3.07 2.51 10.66
C VAL A 40 -4.32 2.15 11.49
N LEU A 41 -4.13 1.60 12.69
CA LEU A 41 -5.24 1.16 13.54
C LEU A 41 -6.12 2.33 13.99
N GLU A 42 -5.53 3.46 14.37
CA GLU A 42 -6.30 4.66 14.74
C GLU A 42 -7.07 5.24 13.54
N GLN A 43 -6.47 5.23 12.36
CA GLN A 43 -7.13 5.69 11.14
C GLN A 43 -8.34 4.81 10.76
N LEU A 44 -8.23 3.49 10.99
CA LEU A 44 -9.33 2.53 10.83
C LEU A 44 -10.42 2.74 11.89
N GLU A 45 -10.03 2.95 13.15
CA GLU A 45 -10.94 3.24 14.26
C GLU A 45 -11.73 4.54 14.02
N LEU A 46 -11.05 5.62 13.61
CA LEU A 46 -11.67 6.90 13.25
C LEU A 46 -12.64 6.76 12.06
N SER A 47 -12.42 5.77 11.20
CA SER A 47 -13.31 5.43 10.08
C SER A 47 -14.43 4.47 10.49
N ASN A 48 -14.56 4.15 11.77
CA ASN A 48 -15.51 3.20 12.34
C ASN A 48 -15.40 1.79 11.72
N LEU A 49 -14.19 1.38 11.34
CA LEU A 49 -13.84 0.04 10.89
C LEU A 49 -13.21 -0.72 12.06
N LYS A 50 -14.04 -1.47 12.80
CA LYS A 50 -13.67 -2.06 14.09
C LYS A 50 -13.25 -3.52 14.01
N ASP A 51 -13.73 -4.26 13.01
CA ASP A 51 -13.44 -5.68 12.80
C ASP A 51 -12.28 -5.82 11.81
N LEU A 52 -11.12 -6.24 12.32
CA LEU A 52 -9.85 -6.24 11.59
C LEU A 52 -9.19 -7.62 11.63
N ILE A 53 -8.60 -8.04 10.51
CA ILE A 53 -7.66 -9.17 10.47
C ILE A 53 -6.25 -8.59 10.25
N VAL A 54 -5.36 -8.75 11.22
CA VAL A 54 -3.97 -8.34 11.12
C VAL A 54 -3.13 -9.56 10.77
N VAL A 55 -2.52 -9.56 9.59
CA VAL A 55 -1.70 -10.66 9.09
C VAL A 55 -0.23 -10.35 9.33
N VAL A 56 0.46 -11.22 10.05
CA VAL A 56 1.85 -11.06 10.46
C VAL A 56 2.67 -12.25 9.98
N GLU A 57 3.83 -11.97 9.37
CA GLU A 57 4.79 -13.02 8.98
C GLU A 57 5.61 -13.45 10.22
N GLY A 58 5.58 -14.75 10.54
CA GLY A 58 6.27 -15.35 11.69
C GLY A 58 5.43 -15.40 12.97
N GLU A 59 5.47 -16.54 13.67
CA GLU A 59 4.71 -16.76 14.92
C GLU A 59 5.16 -15.85 16.05
N ASP A 60 6.47 -15.70 16.26
CA ASP A 60 7.03 -14.83 17.30
C ASP A 60 6.58 -13.37 17.11
N ALA A 61 6.67 -12.87 15.87
CA ALA A 61 6.22 -11.53 15.52
C ALA A 61 4.71 -11.37 15.74
N ALA A 62 3.90 -12.38 15.39
CA ALA A 62 2.46 -12.38 15.62
C ALA A 62 2.12 -12.31 17.11
N LEU A 63 2.86 -13.01 17.99
CA LEU A 63 2.69 -12.94 19.44
C LEU A 63 2.98 -11.52 19.97
N HIS A 64 4.10 -10.91 19.55
CA HIS A 64 4.44 -9.55 19.95
C HIS A 64 3.40 -8.53 19.49
N VAL A 65 2.99 -8.61 18.21
CA VAL A 65 1.97 -7.72 17.65
C VAL A 65 0.62 -7.92 18.34
N GLY A 66 0.17 -9.16 18.52
CA GLY A 66 -1.09 -9.47 19.17
C GLY A 66 -1.13 -9.06 20.64
N GLY A 67 -0.05 -9.27 21.39
CA GLY A 67 0.08 -8.80 22.78
C GLY A 67 0.01 -7.28 22.89
N TRP A 68 0.67 -6.56 21.98
CA TRP A 68 0.60 -5.10 21.95
C TRP A 68 -0.80 -4.59 21.60
N ILE A 69 -1.44 -5.13 20.55
CA ILE A 69 -2.80 -4.73 20.14
C ILE A 69 -3.81 -4.97 21.26
N SER A 70 -3.75 -6.17 21.88
CA SER A 70 -4.67 -6.56 22.95
C SER A 70 -4.55 -5.66 24.17
N ASN A 71 -3.39 -5.06 24.42
CA ASN A 71 -3.19 -4.10 25.52
C ASN A 71 -3.56 -2.65 25.12
N ALA A 72 -3.27 -2.24 23.89
CA ALA A 72 -3.44 -0.85 23.45
C ALA A 72 -4.88 -0.50 22.99
N TYR A 73 -5.63 -1.47 22.47
CA TYR A 73 -6.95 -1.27 21.86
C TYR A 73 -8.08 -2.07 22.53
N VAL A 74 -7.93 -2.37 23.83
CA VAL A 74 -8.96 -3.03 24.65
C VAL A 74 -10.32 -2.35 24.44
N ASP A 75 -11.34 -3.13 24.08
CA ASP A 75 -12.73 -2.69 23.83
C ASP A 75 -12.92 -1.64 22.72
N ARG A 76 -11.87 -1.24 22.01
CA ARG A 76 -11.91 -0.25 20.92
C ARG A 76 -11.97 -0.89 19.54
N LEU A 77 -11.20 -1.96 19.34
CA LEU A 77 -11.10 -2.71 18.09
C LEU A 77 -11.25 -4.21 18.34
N HIS A 78 -11.93 -4.91 17.44
CA HIS A 78 -11.96 -6.36 17.39
C HIS A 78 -10.93 -6.83 16.37
N VAL A 79 -9.79 -7.31 16.86
CA VAL A 79 -8.65 -7.67 16.02
C VAL A 79 -8.33 -9.16 16.13
N GLU A 80 -8.41 -9.85 15.00
CA GLU A 80 -7.88 -11.19 14.82
C GLU A 80 -6.45 -11.09 14.29
N VAL A 81 -5.48 -11.69 14.98
CA VAL A 81 -4.09 -11.73 14.51
C VAL A 81 -3.81 -13.09 13.90
N ALA A 82 -3.54 -13.12 12.59
CA ALA A 82 -3.22 -14.32 11.83
C ALA A 82 -1.72 -14.39 11.56
N ALA A 83 -1.06 -15.43 12.06
CA ALA A 83 0.34 -15.73 11.76
C ALA A 83 0.43 -16.47 10.42
N VAL A 84 1.34 -16.04 9.55
CA VAL A 84 1.65 -16.72 8.28
C VAL A 84 3.14 -17.07 8.21
N PRO A 85 3.54 -18.06 7.40
CA PRO A 85 4.96 -18.37 7.23
C PRO A 85 5.77 -17.15 6.76
N GLU A 86 7.04 -17.09 7.11
CA GLU A 86 7.94 -16.03 6.67
C GLU A 86 8.16 -16.07 5.14
N ASP A 87 8.44 -14.92 4.54
CA ASP A 87 8.77 -14.76 3.11
C ASP A 87 7.67 -15.21 2.12
N VAL A 88 6.42 -15.32 2.57
CA VAL A 88 5.25 -15.62 1.69
C VAL A 88 4.88 -14.45 0.78
N GLY A 89 5.24 -13.23 1.17
CA GLY A 89 4.88 -12.01 0.45
C GLY A 89 3.42 -11.62 0.65
N THR A 90 3.05 -10.42 0.18
CA THR A 90 1.74 -9.82 0.47
C THR A 90 0.57 -10.56 -0.16
N ALA A 91 0.74 -11.12 -1.37
CA ALA A 91 -0.28 -11.96 -1.99
C ALA A 91 -0.34 -13.36 -1.34
N GLY A 92 0.80 -13.89 -0.89
CA GLY A 92 0.86 -15.15 -0.14
C GLY A 92 0.19 -15.05 1.23
N ALA A 93 0.41 -13.94 1.93
CA ALA A 93 -0.25 -13.61 3.19
C ALA A 93 -1.78 -13.55 3.04
N LEU A 94 -2.29 -12.87 1.99
CA LEU A 94 -3.72 -12.87 1.67
C LEU A 94 -4.26 -14.27 1.33
N ARG A 95 -3.48 -15.07 0.58
CA ARG A 95 -3.87 -16.45 0.25
C ARG A 95 -4.02 -17.31 1.50
N ALA A 96 -3.12 -17.17 2.46
CA ALA A 96 -3.18 -17.92 3.71
C ALA A 96 -4.46 -17.66 4.50
N ILE A 97 -4.96 -16.42 4.49
CA ILE A 97 -6.19 -16.03 5.20
C ILE A 97 -7.44 -16.02 4.31
N ALA A 98 -7.37 -16.49 3.06
CA ALA A 98 -8.48 -16.39 2.11
C ALA A 98 -9.79 -17.01 2.63
N HIS A 99 -9.67 -18.08 3.41
CA HIS A 99 -10.79 -18.76 4.06
C HIS A 99 -11.49 -17.94 5.16
N HIS A 100 -10.85 -16.91 5.71
CA HIS A 100 -11.45 -15.97 6.67
C HIS A 100 -12.16 -14.80 5.98
N LEU A 101 -11.97 -14.64 4.67
CA LEU A 101 -12.56 -13.53 3.91
C LEU A 101 -14.00 -13.87 3.52
N THR A 102 -14.96 -13.17 4.13
CA THR A 102 -16.40 -13.46 3.97
C THR A 102 -17.17 -12.29 3.36
N ALA A 103 -16.74 -11.05 3.58
CA ALA A 103 -17.41 -9.87 3.06
C ALA A 103 -17.30 -9.76 1.53
N ASN A 104 -18.22 -9.03 0.87
CA ASN A 104 -18.18 -8.86 -0.58
C ASN A 104 -16.98 -8.02 -1.04
N ASP A 105 -16.62 -7.00 -0.26
CA ASP A 105 -15.48 -6.14 -0.53
C ASP A 105 -14.42 -6.29 0.58
N ILE A 106 -13.15 -6.39 0.19
CA ILE A 106 -12.01 -6.54 1.09
C ILE A 106 -11.15 -5.29 0.98
N LEU A 107 -10.94 -4.61 2.11
CA LEU A 107 -10.03 -3.48 2.23
C LEU A 107 -8.69 -3.98 2.77
N VAL A 108 -7.65 -3.94 1.95
CA VAL A 108 -6.29 -4.34 2.31
C VAL A 108 -5.46 -3.10 2.59
N VAL A 109 -4.86 -3.02 3.78
CA VAL A 109 -4.05 -1.87 4.21
C VAL A 109 -2.67 -2.34 4.66
N SER A 110 -1.62 -1.64 4.27
CA SER A 110 -0.27 -1.89 4.77
C SER A 110 -0.11 -1.43 6.22
N GLY A 111 0.42 -2.27 7.11
CA GLY A 111 0.68 -1.94 8.51
C GLY A 111 1.85 -0.97 8.73
N ASP A 112 2.58 -0.61 7.66
CA ASP A 112 3.71 0.33 7.67
C ASP A 112 3.36 1.69 7.03
N LEU A 113 2.08 1.94 6.76
CA LEU A 113 1.58 3.18 6.16
C LEU A 113 1.33 4.23 7.25
N VAL A 114 1.95 5.40 7.10
CA VAL A 114 1.64 6.59 7.89
C VAL A 114 0.95 7.59 6.97
N SER A 115 -0.33 7.83 7.23
CA SER A 115 -1.15 8.72 6.39
C SER A 115 -2.28 9.38 7.17
N ASP A 116 -2.77 10.51 6.66
CA ASP A 116 -3.95 11.22 7.18
C ASP A 116 -5.18 11.06 6.26
N ILE A 117 -5.15 10.06 5.37
CA ILE A 117 -6.12 9.92 4.28
C ILE A 117 -7.18 8.89 4.63
N PRO A 118 -8.46 9.25 4.80
CA PRO A 118 -9.46 8.29 5.29
C PRO A 118 -9.63 7.10 4.32
N PRO A 119 -9.51 5.84 4.79
CA PRO A 119 -9.76 4.65 3.97
C PRO A 119 -11.17 4.64 3.35
N GLY A 120 -12.12 5.32 3.98
CA GLY A 120 -13.46 5.54 3.44
C GLY A 120 -13.48 6.24 2.08
N ALA A 121 -12.50 7.09 1.76
CA ALA A 121 -12.41 7.75 0.45
C ALA A 121 -12.07 6.74 -0.67
N LEU A 122 -11.16 5.81 -0.40
CA LEU A 122 -10.82 4.71 -1.30
C LEU A 122 -12.04 3.79 -1.50
N ALA A 123 -12.70 3.42 -0.40
CA ALA A 123 -13.90 2.58 -0.41
C ALA A 123 -15.06 3.23 -1.20
N ALA A 124 -15.23 4.54 -1.10
CA ALA A 124 -16.25 5.27 -1.85
C ALA A 124 -16.00 5.19 -3.37
N VAL A 125 -14.77 5.42 -3.83
CA VAL A 125 -14.40 5.28 -5.25
C VAL A 125 -14.61 3.86 -5.74
N HIS A 126 -14.23 2.87 -4.92
CA HIS A 126 -14.41 1.45 -5.24
C HIS A 126 -15.87 1.10 -5.54
N ARG A 127 -16.78 1.52 -4.65
CA ARG A 127 -18.21 1.27 -4.78
C ARG A 127 -18.87 2.10 -5.89
N GLN A 128 -18.48 3.36 -6.01
CA GLN A 128 -19.02 4.26 -7.04
C GLN A 128 -18.81 3.69 -8.45
N HIS A 129 -17.66 3.06 -8.68
CA HIS A 129 -17.31 2.52 -9.99
C HIS A 129 -17.60 1.02 -10.14
N ASP A 130 -18.00 0.35 -9.06
CA ASP A 130 -18.15 -1.11 -9.01
C ASP A 130 -16.86 -1.84 -9.46
N ALA A 131 -15.72 -1.30 -9.01
CA ALA A 131 -14.39 -1.72 -9.45
C ALA A 131 -14.02 -3.12 -8.95
N VAL A 132 -13.19 -3.85 -9.69
CA VAL A 132 -12.62 -5.12 -9.18
C VAL A 132 -11.47 -4.88 -8.23
N VAL A 133 -10.71 -3.80 -8.46
CA VAL A 133 -9.69 -3.29 -7.57
C VAL A 133 -9.68 -1.77 -7.63
N THR A 134 -9.48 -1.13 -6.50
CA THR A 134 -9.15 0.29 -6.42
C THR A 134 -7.88 0.46 -5.62
N THR A 135 -6.87 1.09 -6.22
CA THR A 135 -5.58 1.35 -5.58
C THR A 135 -5.48 2.78 -5.08
N MET A 136 -4.82 2.98 -3.94
CA MET A 136 -4.50 4.30 -3.43
C MET A 136 -3.11 4.74 -3.90
N LEU A 137 -3.07 5.90 -4.56
CA LEU A 137 -1.85 6.52 -5.06
C LEU A 137 -1.60 7.84 -4.32
N CYS A 138 -0.34 8.08 -3.96
CA CYS A 138 0.10 9.30 -3.29
C CYS A 138 1.27 9.92 -4.06
N SER A 139 1.52 11.22 -3.86
CA SER A 139 2.72 11.85 -4.41
C SER A 139 3.98 11.19 -3.83
N ALA A 140 4.93 10.86 -4.70
CA ALA A 140 6.20 10.30 -4.28
C ALA A 140 6.99 11.35 -3.47
N PRO A 141 7.50 11.00 -2.28
CA PRO A 141 8.28 11.95 -1.48
C PRO A 141 9.53 12.39 -2.26
N VAL A 142 9.84 13.68 -2.20
CA VAL A 142 11.01 14.30 -2.85
C VAL A 142 12.32 13.65 -2.36
N SER A 143 12.30 13.11 -1.15
CA SER A 143 13.38 12.36 -0.48
C SER A 143 13.15 10.84 -0.52
N GLY A 144 12.69 10.28 -1.64
CA GLY A 144 12.45 8.83 -1.74
C GLY A 144 13.73 7.98 -1.59
N PRO A 145 13.65 6.77 -0.99
CA PRO A 145 14.77 5.85 -0.93
C PRO A 145 15.18 5.42 -2.33
N THR A 146 16.47 5.57 -2.64
CA THR A 146 17.07 4.97 -3.82
C THR A 146 16.90 3.45 -3.74
N GLU A 147 16.09 2.87 -4.63
CA GLU A 147 15.98 1.41 -4.86
C GLU A 147 17.30 0.76 -5.30
N SER A 148 18.40 1.51 -5.37
CA SER A 148 19.74 0.98 -5.61
C SER A 148 20.35 0.48 -4.31
N GLY A 149 20.45 -0.84 -4.18
CA GLY A 149 21.27 -1.47 -3.14
C GLY A 149 22.67 -0.86 -3.07
N SER A 150 23.14 -0.70 -1.84
CA SER A 150 24.50 -0.29 -1.50
C SER A 150 25.51 -1.22 -2.16
N SER A 151 26.19 -0.75 -3.19
CA SER A 151 27.49 -1.28 -3.57
C SER A 151 28.51 -0.24 -3.16
N GLY A 152 29.14 -0.46 -2.00
CA GLY A 152 30.39 0.19 -1.67
C GLY A 152 31.41 -0.19 -2.74
N GLY A 153 31.73 0.76 -3.59
CA GLY A 153 32.66 0.60 -4.70
C GLY A 153 32.88 1.94 -5.34
N LYS A 154 34.15 2.36 -5.40
CA LYS A 154 34.58 3.59 -6.08
C LYS A 154 34.31 3.45 -7.58
N ASP A 155 33.10 3.76 -8.04
CA ASP A 155 32.79 4.09 -9.43
C ASP A 155 31.45 4.83 -9.50
N LYS A 156 31.52 6.17 -9.63
CA LYS A 156 30.33 7.04 -9.69
C LYS A 156 29.75 7.07 -11.11
N ILE A 157 29.14 5.98 -11.55
CA ILE A 157 28.06 6.06 -12.53
C ILE A 157 26.78 6.18 -11.72
N LYS A 158 26.13 7.35 -11.73
CA LYS A 158 24.79 7.53 -11.12
C LYS A 158 23.86 6.49 -11.73
N LYS A 159 23.51 5.43 -11.00
CA LYS A 159 22.45 4.50 -11.41
C LYS A 159 21.18 5.32 -11.66
N PRO A 160 20.47 5.10 -12.78
CA PRO A 160 19.27 5.87 -13.10
C PRO A 160 18.23 5.71 -11.99
N ARG A 161 17.56 6.81 -11.63
CA ARG A 161 16.44 6.77 -10.68
C ARG A 161 15.34 5.91 -11.29
N ARG A 162 14.93 4.88 -10.55
CA ARG A 162 13.83 3.98 -10.92
C ARG A 162 12.54 4.59 -10.42
N TYR A 163 11.67 5.01 -11.34
CA TYR A 163 10.37 5.58 -11.03
C TYR A 163 9.27 4.54 -11.29
N ASN A 164 8.21 4.58 -10.49
CA ASN A 164 6.99 3.86 -10.86
C ASN A 164 6.32 4.63 -12.00
N ILE A 165 5.75 3.92 -12.95
CA ILE A 165 5.06 4.51 -14.09
C ILE A 165 3.60 4.10 -14.02
N ILE A 166 2.74 5.11 -13.95
CA ILE A 166 1.30 4.94 -13.77
C ILE A 166 0.62 5.56 -14.99
N GLY A 167 -0.15 4.76 -15.71
CA GLY A 167 -1.02 5.20 -16.79
C GLY A 167 -2.45 5.34 -16.27
N LEU A 168 -3.01 6.52 -16.42
CA LEU A 168 -4.35 6.88 -15.99
C LEU A 168 -5.19 7.34 -17.17
N ASP A 169 -6.49 7.21 -17.05
CA ASP A 169 -7.41 7.84 -18.01
C ASP A 169 -7.47 9.37 -17.78
N PRO A 170 -8.06 10.14 -18.71
CA PRO A 170 -8.15 11.60 -18.59
C PRO A 170 -8.89 12.10 -17.34
N SER A 171 -9.84 11.32 -16.81
CA SER A 171 -10.55 11.64 -15.55
C SER A 171 -9.74 11.31 -14.30
N LYS A 172 -8.63 10.58 -14.43
CA LYS A 172 -7.75 10.14 -13.34
C LYS A 172 -8.41 9.19 -12.33
N GLN A 173 -9.47 8.50 -12.75
CA GLN A 173 -10.23 7.57 -11.90
C GLN A 173 -9.93 6.11 -12.24
N PHE A 174 -9.50 5.83 -13.46
CA PHE A 174 -9.21 4.49 -13.96
C PHE A 174 -7.71 4.28 -14.12
N LEU A 175 -7.24 3.16 -13.58
CA LEU A 175 -5.88 2.71 -13.73
C LEU A 175 -5.78 1.88 -15.01
N LEU A 176 -4.99 2.36 -15.97
CA LEU A 176 -4.82 1.75 -17.29
C LEU A 176 -3.46 1.06 -17.44
N HIS A 177 -2.46 1.54 -16.70
CA HIS A 177 -1.13 0.94 -16.70
C HIS A 177 -0.47 1.12 -15.33
N ILE A 178 0.28 0.12 -14.92
CA ILE A 178 1.17 0.22 -13.77
C ILE A 178 2.43 -0.59 -14.07
N ALA A 179 3.57 0.03 -13.86
CA ALA A 179 4.88 -0.60 -13.93
C ALA A 179 5.72 -0.13 -12.75
N THR A 180 6.29 -1.08 -12.01
CA THR A 180 7.15 -0.77 -10.88
C THR A 180 8.55 -0.38 -11.36
N GLY A 181 9.25 0.47 -10.62
CA GLY A 181 10.60 0.91 -11.01
C GLY A 181 11.61 -0.25 -11.22
N ALA A 182 11.35 -1.43 -10.66
CA ALA A 182 12.16 -2.62 -10.90
C ALA A 182 11.97 -3.21 -12.31
N GLU A 183 10.76 -3.09 -12.89
CA GLU A 183 10.43 -3.53 -14.25
C GLU A 183 10.85 -2.53 -15.33
N VAL A 184 10.93 -1.24 -14.96
CA VAL A 184 11.26 -0.16 -15.89
C VAL A 184 12.78 -0.08 -16.08
N GLU A 185 13.28 -0.79 -17.08
CA GLU A 185 14.69 -0.70 -17.50
C GLU A 185 14.93 0.48 -18.45
N LYS A 186 14.70 0.27 -19.76
CA LYS A 186 14.87 1.28 -20.81
C LYS A 186 13.58 1.62 -21.54
N GLU A 187 12.65 0.67 -21.62
CA GLU A 187 11.43 0.76 -22.42
C GLU A 187 10.22 0.29 -21.61
N ILE A 188 9.06 0.86 -21.90
CA ILE A 188 7.78 0.48 -21.30
C ILE A 188 6.91 -0.12 -22.39
N ARG A 189 6.28 -1.25 -22.10
CA ARG A 189 5.38 -1.92 -23.04
C ARG A 189 3.93 -1.63 -22.67
N ILE A 190 3.25 -0.89 -23.53
CA ILE A 190 1.82 -0.60 -23.39
C ILE A 190 1.05 -1.45 -24.41
N GLN A 191 -0.02 -2.11 -23.96
CA GLN A 191 -0.85 -2.90 -24.86
C GLN A 191 -1.64 -1.99 -25.80
N LYS A 192 -1.58 -2.28 -27.11
CA LYS A 192 -2.33 -1.53 -28.13
C LYS A 192 -3.86 -1.58 -27.90
N SER A 193 -4.38 -2.64 -27.29
CA SER A 193 -5.79 -2.77 -26.92
C SER A 193 -6.24 -1.68 -25.95
N ILE A 194 -5.39 -1.34 -24.97
CA ILE A 194 -5.68 -0.28 -24.00
C ILE A 194 -5.71 1.07 -24.71
N LEU A 195 -4.70 1.39 -25.52
CA LEU A 195 -4.64 2.65 -26.30
C LEU A 195 -5.74 2.78 -27.35
N ARG A 196 -6.34 1.68 -27.80
CA ARG A 196 -7.50 1.71 -28.70
C ARG A 196 -8.81 1.90 -27.95
N ALA A 197 -8.88 1.45 -26.70
CA ALA A 197 -10.06 1.60 -25.88
C ALA A 197 -10.12 3.02 -25.30
N VAL A 198 -8.99 3.51 -24.78
CA VAL A 198 -8.85 4.86 -24.24
C VAL A 198 -8.23 5.78 -25.27
N ASP A 199 -8.97 6.79 -25.72
CA ASP A 199 -8.48 7.75 -26.73
C ASP A 199 -7.23 8.48 -26.26
N GLN A 200 -7.11 8.69 -24.95
CA GLN A 200 -5.98 9.36 -24.30
C GLN A 200 -5.61 8.64 -23.01
N MET A 201 -4.31 8.62 -22.71
CA MET A 201 -3.77 8.10 -21.45
C MET A 201 -2.73 9.08 -20.90
N GLU A 202 -2.92 9.50 -19.66
CA GLU A 202 -1.96 10.31 -18.92
C GLU A 202 -0.92 9.38 -18.26
N ILE A 203 0.37 9.66 -18.47
CA ILE A 203 1.46 8.90 -17.85
C ILE A 203 2.10 9.75 -16.76
N ARG A 204 2.08 9.23 -15.52
CA ARG A 204 2.67 9.88 -14.34
C ARG A 204 3.80 9.03 -13.76
N ALA A 205 4.87 9.72 -13.36
CA ALA A 205 6.06 9.13 -12.72
C ALA A 205 6.32 9.69 -11.31
N ASP A 206 5.48 10.62 -10.87
CA ASP A 206 5.52 11.33 -9.61
C ASP A 206 4.60 10.71 -8.54
N LEU A 207 3.92 9.61 -8.87
CA LEU A 207 3.04 8.89 -7.96
C LEU A 207 3.69 7.62 -7.41
N MET A 208 3.37 7.31 -6.16
CA MET A 208 3.73 6.07 -5.48
C MET A 208 2.49 5.30 -5.03
N ASP A 209 2.63 3.98 -5.02
CA ASP A 209 1.63 3.07 -4.45
C ASP A 209 1.71 3.10 -2.91
N ALA A 210 0.60 3.53 -2.29
CA ALA A 210 0.43 3.60 -0.84
C ALA A 210 0.18 2.23 -0.19
N HIS A 211 0.00 1.17 -0.98
CA HIS A 211 -0.26 -0.19 -0.53
C HIS A 211 -1.54 -0.27 0.32
N MET A 212 -2.54 0.47 -0.13
CA MET A 212 -3.92 0.40 0.34
C MET A 212 -4.81 0.10 -0.87
N TYR A 213 -5.60 -0.96 -0.79
CA TYR A 213 -6.41 -1.47 -1.90
C TYR A 213 -7.80 -1.85 -1.44
N ALA A 214 -8.80 -1.61 -2.27
CA ALA A 214 -10.13 -2.19 -2.12
C ALA A 214 -10.34 -3.21 -3.23
N PHE A 215 -10.70 -4.45 -2.88
CA PHE A 215 -10.94 -5.55 -3.82
C PHE A 215 -12.37 -6.06 -3.73
N LYS A 216 -12.95 -6.44 -4.87
CA LYS A 216 -14.06 -7.39 -4.87
C LYS A 216 -13.55 -8.76 -4.47
N ARG A 217 -14.16 -9.37 -3.44
CA ARG A 217 -13.73 -10.67 -2.92
C ARG A 217 -13.77 -11.77 -3.98
N SER A 218 -14.79 -11.80 -4.84
CA SER A 218 -14.90 -12.83 -5.88
C SER A 218 -13.70 -12.83 -6.83
N VAL A 219 -13.26 -11.65 -7.26
CA VAL A 219 -12.11 -11.48 -8.15
C VAL A 219 -10.81 -11.74 -7.39
N LEU A 220 -10.71 -11.28 -6.14
CA LEU A 220 -9.55 -11.57 -5.29
C LEU A 220 -9.35 -13.09 -5.14
N GLN A 221 -10.43 -13.82 -4.81
CA GLN A 221 -10.40 -15.28 -4.66
C GLN A 221 -10.00 -15.97 -5.96
N GLU A 222 -10.62 -15.59 -7.09
CA GLU A 222 -10.29 -16.12 -8.43
C GLU A 222 -8.79 -15.97 -8.73
N VAL A 223 -8.21 -14.79 -8.48
CA VAL A 223 -6.77 -14.57 -8.72
C VAL A 223 -5.90 -15.35 -7.74
N LEU A 224 -6.26 -15.41 -6.46
CA LEU A 224 -5.48 -16.14 -5.46
C LEU A 224 -5.46 -17.65 -5.73
N ASP A 225 -6.56 -18.21 -6.26
CA ASP A 225 -6.71 -19.62 -6.62
C ASP A 225 -6.00 -19.96 -7.94
N GLU A 226 -6.13 -19.11 -8.97
CA GLU A 226 -5.54 -19.37 -10.29
C GLU A 226 -4.04 -19.06 -10.39
N LYS A 227 -3.53 -18.18 -9.52
CA LYS A 227 -2.16 -17.64 -9.58
C LYS A 227 -1.44 -17.91 -8.26
N ASP A 228 -1.22 -19.18 -7.98
CA ASP A 228 -0.46 -19.70 -6.84
C ASP A 228 0.94 -19.07 -6.70
N LYS A 229 1.59 -18.75 -7.82
CA LYS A 229 2.94 -18.15 -7.87
C LYS A 229 3.01 -16.66 -7.52
N PHE A 230 1.89 -15.95 -7.43
CA PHE A 230 1.91 -14.54 -7.07
C PHE A 230 2.30 -14.38 -5.62
N ARG A 231 3.35 -13.57 -5.39
CA ARG A 231 3.92 -13.26 -4.08
C ARG A 231 3.58 -11.85 -3.63
N SER A 232 3.47 -10.89 -4.55
CA SER A 232 3.27 -9.47 -4.25
C SER A 232 1.98 -8.93 -4.85
N ILE A 233 1.16 -8.28 -4.03
CA ILE A 233 -0.02 -7.56 -4.51
C ILE A 233 0.39 -6.48 -5.52
N LYS A 234 1.41 -5.71 -5.18
CA LYS A 234 1.90 -4.57 -5.97
C LYS A 234 2.59 -5.00 -7.27
N GLU A 235 3.43 -6.03 -7.22
CA GLU A 235 4.31 -6.41 -8.34
C GLU A 235 3.70 -7.48 -9.24
N ASP A 236 2.82 -8.34 -8.70
CA ASP A 236 2.23 -9.44 -9.48
C ASP A 236 0.75 -9.20 -9.76
N MET A 237 -0.07 -9.10 -8.69
CA MET A 237 -1.53 -9.15 -8.80
C MET A 237 -2.12 -7.89 -9.46
N LEU A 238 -1.73 -6.70 -9.00
CA LEU A 238 -2.27 -5.45 -9.53
C LEU A 238 -1.90 -5.25 -11.02
N PRO A 239 -0.64 -5.44 -11.46
CA PRO A 239 -0.31 -5.41 -12.89
C PRO A 239 -1.05 -6.48 -13.69
N TYR A 240 -1.26 -7.68 -13.14
CA TYR A 240 -2.03 -8.73 -13.80
C TYR A 240 -3.50 -8.34 -14.03
N LEU A 241 -4.15 -7.78 -13.01
CA LEU A 241 -5.53 -7.31 -13.08
C LEU A 241 -5.66 -6.20 -14.13
N VAL A 242 -4.80 -5.19 -14.09
CA VAL A 242 -4.77 -4.07 -15.05
C VAL A 242 -4.56 -4.58 -16.49
N ARG A 243 -3.60 -5.48 -16.70
CA ARG A 243 -3.34 -6.08 -18.03
C ARG A 243 -4.48 -6.98 -18.53
N SER A 244 -5.36 -7.45 -17.64
CA SER A 244 -6.46 -8.35 -17.99
C SER A 244 -7.79 -7.63 -18.21
N GLN A 245 -7.89 -6.33 -17.88
CA GLN A 245 -9.13 -5.54 -18.02
C GLN A 245 -9.73 -5.54 -19.43
N MET A 246 -8.90 -5.63 -20.46
CA MET A 246 -9.31 -5.53 -21.88
C MET A 246 -9.29 -6.89 -22.60
N LYS A 247 -9.17 -8.02 -21.89
CA LYS A 247 -9.23 -9.34 -22.53
C LYS A 247 -10.67 -9.65 -22.93
N SER A 248 -10.87 -10.01 -24.20
CA SER A 248 -12.15 -10.55 -24.66
C SER A 248 -12.19 -12.03 -24.31
N GLU A 249 -13.07 -12.44 -23.40
CA GLU A 249 -13.46 -13.84 -23.26
C GLU A 249 -14.66 -14.11 -24.17
N VAL A 250 -14.53 -15.10 -25.04
CA VAL A 250 -15.67 -15.65 -25.79
C VAL A 250 -16.34 -16.66 -24.88
N LEU A 251 -17.30 -16.22 -24.08
CA LEU A 251 -18.20 -17.14 -23.39
C LEU A 251 -19.15 -17.74 -24.43
N LEU A 252 -18.84 -18.94 -24.91
CA LEU A 252 -19.83 -19.79 -25.56
C LEU A 252 -20.80 -20.27 -24.47
N ASN A 253 -22.04 -19.81 -24.52
CA ASN A 253 -23.10 -20.30 -23.65
C ASN A 253 -23.23 -21.82 -23.77
N GLY A 254 -22.89 -22.54 -22.70
CA GLY A 254 -23.08 -23.98 -22.55
C GLY A 254 -22.43 -24.47 -21.26
N ALA A 255 -23.20 -25.13 -20.40
CA ALA A 255 -22.85 -25.63 -19.07
C ALA A 255 -21.45 -26.30 -18.96
N PRO A 256 -20.84 -26.35 -17.76
CA PRO A 256 -19.55 -27.00 -17.57
C PRO A 256 -19.67 -28.51 -17.77
N GLN A 257 -19.33 -29.00 -18.96
CA GLN A 257 -19.02 -30.42 -19.14
C GLN A 257 -17.54 -30.65 -18.84
N ALA A 258 -17.31 -31.63 -17.97
CA ALA A 258 -16.02 -32.12 -17.57
C ALA A 258 -15.15 -32.42 -18.80
N LYS A 259 -13.92 -31.88 -18.80
CA LYS A 259 -12.90 -32.19 -19.80
C LYS A 259 -12.47 -33.65 -19.64
N ASN A 260 -13.01 -34.54 -20.46
CA ASN A 260 -12.33 -35.75 -20.89
C ASN A 260 -12.05 -35.64 -22.39
N GLY A 261 -10.83 -36.01 -22.77
CA GLY A 261 -10.21 -35.61 -24.02
C GLY A 261 -10.74 -36.27 -25.30
N ASN A 262 -10.30 -35.66 -26.41
CA ASN A 262 -10.34 -36.12 -27.80
C ASN A 262 -11.70 -36.15 -28.52
N GLU A 263 -12.22 -34.98 -28.91
CA GLU A 263 -12.98 -34.86 -30.16
C GLU A 263 -12.60 -33.56 -30.91
N LYS A 264 -12.26 -33.71 -32.20
CA LYS A 264 -12.08 -32.60 -33.15
C LYS A 264 -13.45 -31.99 -33.46
N VAL A 265 -13.75 -30.82 -32.90
CA VAL A 265 -14.95 -30.05 -33.27
C VAL A 265 -14.68 -29.31 -34.59
N SER A 266 -15.51 -29.58 -35.61
CA SER A 266 -15.48 -28.91 -36.90
C SER A 266 -16.10 -27.52 -36.83
N PHE A 267 -15.38 -26.50 -37.33
CA PHE A 267 -15.85 -25.13 -37.37
C PHE A 267 -16.71 -24.89 -38.63
N GLN A 268 -18.02 -25.09 -38.53
CA GLN A 268 -18.99 -24.61 -39.52
C GLN A 268 -19.86 -23.51 -38.90
N ASN A 269 -19.36 -22.26 -38.91
CA ASN A 269 -20.14 -21.03 -39.09
C ASN A 269 -19.27 -19.77 -38.90
N ASN A 270 -18.28 -19.61 -39.78
CA ASN A 270 -17.41 -18.43 -39.77
C ASN A 270 -18.18 -17.13 -40.11
N GLN A 271 -19.29 -17.21 -40.83
CA GLN A 271 -20.02 -16.02 -41.30
C GLN A 271 -20.78 -15.30 -40.17
N ALA A 272 -21.46 -16.02 -39.27
CA ALA A 272 -22.16 -15.41 -38.13
C ALA A 272 -21.19 -14.78 -37.12
N VAL A 273 -20.07 -15.44 -36.87
CA VAL A 273 -18.99 -14.94 -35.99
C VAL A 273 -18.35 -13.69 -36.59
N VAL A 274 -18.07 -13.68 -37.90
CA VAL A 274 -17.50 -12.53 -38.61
C VAL A 274 -18.48 -11.35 -38.64
N SER A 275 -19.77 -11.59 -38.87
CA SER A 275 -20.80 -10.53 -38.83
C SER A 275 -20.98 -9.92 -37.44
N GLN A 276 -20.87 -10.71 -36.35
CA GLN A 276 -20.87 -10.20 -34.98
C GLN A 276 -19.57 -9.46 -34.63
N ILE A 277 -18.42 -9.90 -35.14
CA ILE A 277 -17.15 -9.18 -34.99
C ILE A 277 -17.19 -7.83 -35.72
N LEU A 278 -17.79 -7.78 -36.92
CA LEU A 278 -17.97 -6.56 -37.71
C LEU A 278 -18.99 -5.60 -37.08
N ALA A 279 -20.08 -6.10 -36.49
CA ALA A 279 -21.04 -5.25 -35.76
C ALA A 279 -20.39 -4.63 -34.50
N ASN A 280 -19.51 -5.36 -33.82
CA ASN A 280 -18.70 -4.88 -32.70
C ASN A 280 -17.45 -4.07 -33.13
N ALA A 281 -17.22 -3.87 -34.43
CA ALA A 281 -16.11 -3.07 -34.95
C ALA A 281 -16.42 -1.56 -34.95
N SER A 282 -17.66 -1.17 -34.64
CA SER A 282 -17.97 0.17 -34.14
C SER A 282 -17.27 0.32 -32.79
N THR A 283 -16.12 0.98 -32.75
CA THR A 283 -15.32 1.15 -31.54
C THR A 283 -16.07 2.01 -30.54
N LEU A 284 -16.89 1.38 -29.70
CA LEU A 284 -17.40 1.98 -28.48
C LEU A 284 -16.19 2.46 -27.66
N SER A 285 -16.24 3.71 -27.18
CA SER A 285 -15.17 4.23 -26.31
C SER A 285 -15.06 3.35 -25.06
N PHE A 286 -13.91 3.37 -24.38
CA PHE A 286 -13.73 2.70 -23.08
C PHE A 286 -14.94 2.96 -22.17
N HIS A 287 -15.36 4.22 -22.02
CA HIS A 287 -16.51 4.61 -21.21
C HIS A 287 -17.85 4.02 -21.71
N ASP A 288 -18.07 3.93 -23.02
CA ASP A 288 -19.31 3.37 -23.60
C ASP A 288 -19.39 1.85 -23.45
N LEU A 289 -18.26 1.15 -23.58
CA LEU A 289 -18.14 -0.28 -23.31
C LEU A 289 -18.47 -0.60 -21.84
N TYR A 290 -18.10 0.29 -20.91
CA TYR A 290 -18.44 0.14 -19.49
C TYR A 290 -19.88 0.52 -19.14
N ALA A 291 -20.46 1.53 -19.81
CA ALA A 291 -21.86 1.91 -19.59
C ALA A 291 -22.84 0.83 -20.07
N SER A 292 -22.46 0.08 -21.10
CA SER A 292 -23.30 -0.95 -21.74
C SER A 292 -23.31 -2.31 -21.04
N SER A 293 -22.39 -2.56 -20.09
CA SER A 293 -22.27 -3.85 -19.37
C SER A 293 -23.49 -4.19 -18.48
N ASN A 294 -24.41 -3.25 -18.27
CA ASN A 294 -25.64 -3.48 -17.50
C ASN A 294 -26.80 -4.08 -18.33
N ASN A 295 -26.69 -4.13 -19.66
CA ASN A 295 -27.76 -4.61 -20.54
C ASN A 295 -27.36 -5.95 -21.18
N GLY A 296 -27.85 -7.04 -20.60
CA GLY A 296 -27.37 -8.42 -20.78
C GLY A 296 -27.62 -9.12 -22.12
N THR A 297 -27.34 -8.51 -23.27
CA THR A 297 -27.46 -9.20 -24.57
C THR A 297 -26.42 -8.75 -25.61
N ALA A 298 -25.14 -9.08 -25.39
CA ALA A 298 -24.11 -9.17 -26.43
C ALA A 298 -22.86 -9.86 -25.85
N LEU A 299 -22.03 -10.46 -26.71
CA LEU A 299 -20.71 -11.05 -26.41
C LEU A 299 -20.03 -10.35 -25.22
N VAL A 300 -20.11 -10.94 -24.02
CA VAL A 300 -19.65 -10.28 -22.79
C VAL A 300 -18.12 -10.30 -22.78
N ARG A 301 -17.50 -9.26 -23.34
CA ARG A 301 -16.15 -8.90 -22.92
C ARG A 301 -16.23 -8.69 -21.42
N ARG A 302 -15.55 -9.50 -20.62
CA ARG A 302 -15.45 -9.33 -19.16
C ARG A 302 -14.54 -8.11 -18.89
N ILE A 303 -15.10 -6.93 -19.10
CA ILE A 303 -14.36 -5.68 -18.92
C ILE A 303 -14.43 -5.31 -17.44
N HIS A 304 -13.35 -5.58 -16.73
CA HIS A 304 -13.25 -5.29 -15.31
C HIS A 304 -12.59 -3.92 -15.07
N LYS A 305 -13.12 -3.14 -14.13
CA LYS A 305 -12.64 -1.80 -13.81
C LYS A 305 -11.58 -1.86 -12.72
N CYS A 306 -10.37 -1.43 -13.04
CA CYS A 306 -9.32 -1.11 -12.07
C CYS A 306 -9.33 0.41 -11.91
N CYS A 307 -9.56 0.87 -10.68
CA CYS A 307 -9.64 2.29 -10.38
C CYS A 307 -8.42 2.74 -9.57
N ALA A 308 -8.18 4.04 -9.59
CA ALA A 308 -7.20 4.70 -8.73
C ALA A 308 -7.89 5.79 -7.91
N TYR A 309 -7.56 5.86 -6.62
CA TYR A 309 -7.81 7.03 -5.80
C TYR A 309 -6.48 7.75 -5.60
N ILE A 310 -6.38 8.97 -6.11
CA ILE A 310 -5.18 9.79 -5.99
C ILE A 310 -5.38 10.74 -4.81
N ALA A 311 -4.51 10.61 -3.80
CA ALA A 311 -4.50 11.50 -2.66
C ALA A 311 -4.20 12.94 -3.07
N SER A 312 -4.83 13.90 -2.39
CA SER A 312 -4.48 15.31 -2.52
C SER A 312 -3.04 15.54 -2.05
N GLU A 313 -2.31 16.44 -2.72
CA GLU A 313 -0.95 16.83 -2.32
C GLU A 313 -0.88 17.49 -0.94
N SER A 314 -2.01 17.96 -0.41
CA SER A 314 -2.14 18.50 0.94
C SER A 314 -2.14 17.43 2.05
N ARG A 315 -2.30 16.16 1.67
CA ARG A 315 -2.42 15.03 2.60
C ARG A 315 -1.09 14.30 2.71
N TYR A 316 -0.79 13.85 3.93
CA TYR A 316 0.42 13.09 4.21
C TYR A 316 0.23 11.61 3.90
N CYS A 317 1.23 11.02 3.25
CA CYS A 317 1.19 9.61 2.88
C CYS A 317 2.59 9.09 2.62
N GLN A 318 3.12 8.29 3.54
CA GLN A 318 4.44 7.69 3.41
C GLN A 318 4.48 6.29 4.01
N ARG A 319 5.30 5.41 3.42
CA ARG A 319 5.49 4.04 3.91
C ARG A 319 6.85 3.86 4.55
N LEU A 320 6.88 3.20 5.70
CA LEU A 320 8.10 2.85 6.42
C LEU A 320 8.73 1.58 5.82
N ASN A 321 9.41 1.74 4.68
CA ASN A 321 10.04 0.62 3.94
C ASN A 321 11.56 0.73 3.79
N SER A 322 12.17 1.74 4.42
CA SER A 322 13.61 1.98 4.41
C SER A 322 14.03 2.83 5.62
N ILE A 323 15.31 2.78 5.99
CA ILE A 323 15.84 3.62 7.08
C ILE A 323 15.66 5.11 6.75
N GLN A 324 15.82 5.50 5.49
CA GLN A 324 15.57 6.87 5.06
C GLN A 324 14.11 7.27 5.30
N ALA A 325 13.16 6.44 4.86
CA ALA A 325 11.75 6.68 5.12
C ALA A 325 11.42 6.71 6.62
N PHE A 326 12.04 5.85 7.43
CA PHE A 326 11.88 5.89 8.88
C PHE A 326 12.29 7.24 9.47
N SER A 327 13.46 7.76 9.09
CA SER A 327 13.95 9.06 9.54
C SER A 327 13.10 10.22 9.04
N ASP A 328 12.65 10.17 7.78
CA ASP A 328 11.81 11.20 7.18
C ASP A 328 10.44 11.25 7.86
N ILE A 329 9.78 10.09 8.03
CA ILE A 329 8.48 10.02 8.71
C ILE A 329 8.60 10.55 10.15
N ASN A 330 9.65 10.17 10.89
CA ASN A 330 9.84 10.69 12.25
C ASN A 330 9.98 12.22 12.27
N ARG A 331 10.75 12.79 11.34
CA ARG A 331 10.90 14.25 11.22
C ARG A 331 9.55 14.91 10.91
N ASP A 332 8.83 14.38 9.95
CA ASP A 332 7.60 15.00 9.45
C ASP A 332 6.48 14.88 10.50
N VAL A 333 6.33 13.73 11.15
CA VAL A 333 5.35 13.51 12.24
C VAL A 333 5.61 14.38 13.46
N ILE A 334 6.87 14.73 13.74
CA ILE A 334 7.21 15.67 14.82
C ILE A 334 7.04 17.13 14.36
N GLY A 335 7.17 17.41 13.07
CA GLY A 335 7.07 18.74 12.47
C GLY A 335 5.74 18.97 11.77
N ASP A 336 5.78 18.97 10.43
CA ASP A 336 4.72 19.43 9.54
C ASP A 336 3.39 18.67 9.71
N VAL A 337 3.45 17.41 10.13
CA VAL A 337 2.27 16.54 10.34
C VAL A 337 2.13 16.09 11.79
N SER A 338 2.44 17.02 12.70
CA SER A 338 2.26 16.92 14.16
C SER A 338 0.90 16.37 14.61
N HIS A 339 -0.17 16.61 13.85
CA HIS A 339 -1.51 16.09 14.15
C HIS A 339 -1.58 14.56 14.14
N LEU A 340 -0.69 13.87 13.42
CA LEU A 340 -0.60 12.40 13.41
C LEU A 340 0.12 11.84 14.64
N SER A 341 0.91 12.67 15.33
CA SER A 341 1.74 12.21 16.45
C SER A 341 0.90 11.76 17.66
N GLY A 342 -0.32 12.28 17.81
CA GLY A 342 -1.15 12.08 19.00
C GLY A 342 -0.70 12.88 20.23
N TYR A 343 0.38 13.67 20.11
CA TYR A 343 0.84 14.56 21.18
C TYR A 343 0.27 15.97 21.01
N SER A 344 -0.01 16.62 22.14
CA SER A 344 -0.26 18.06 22.18
C SER A 344 1.06 18.80 22.33
N PHE A 345 1.39 19.63 21.34
CA PHE A 345 2.60 20.45 21.38
C PHE A 345 2.37 21.67 22.25
N SER A 346 3.30 21.96 23.16
CA SER A 346 3.29 23.24 23.88
C SER A 346 3.53 24.41 22.91
N ALA A 347 3.22 25.64 23.34
CA ALA A 347 3.50 26.87 22.56
C ALA A 347 4.98 27.02 22.14
N HIS A 348 5.87 26.23 22.74
CA HIS A 348 7.31 26.21 22.47
C HIS A 348 7.75 24.98 21.66
N ASN A 349 6.82 24.20 21.09
CA ASN A 349 7.08 22.97 20.33
C ASN A 349 7.92 21.92 21.07
N ASN A 350 7.86 21.92 22.41
CA ASN A 350 8.51 20.89 23.21
C ASN A 350 7.61 19.65 23.28
N ILE A 351 8.17 18.46 22.98
CA ILE A 351 7.53 17.17 23.25
C ILE A 351 8.07 16.64 24.57
N ILE A 352 7.17 16.36 25.52
CA ILE A 352 7.47 15.66 26.77
C ILE A 352 6.56 14.45 26.80
N HIS A 353 7.15 13.26 26.79
CA HIS A 353 6.37 12.04 26.93
C HIS A 353 5.69 12.00 28.31
N PRO A 354 4.43 11.56 28.46
CA PRO A 354 3.73 11.56 29.75
C PRO A 354 4.44 10.76 30.86
N SER A 355 5.27 9.77 30.51
CA SER A 355 6.08 9.01 31.46
C SER A 355 7.41 9.68 31.86
N ALA A 356 7.74 10.85 31.29
CA ALA A 356 8.98 11.54 31.58
C ALA A 356 8.94 12.14 33.01
N GLN A 357 9.88 11.71 33.85
CA GLN A 357 10.05 12.28 35.19
C GLN A 357 10.96 13.51 35.09
N ILE A 358 10.39 14.70 35.25
CA ILE A 358 11.12 15.97 35.21
C ILE A 358 11.56 16.32 36.64
N GLY A 359 12.86 16.40 36.87
CA GLY A 359 13.42 16.80 38.16
C GLY A 359 13.24 18.30 38.44
N SER A 360 13.37 18.71 39.70
CA SER A 360 13.15 20.10 40.15
C SER A 360 14.12 21.15 39.59
N ARG A 361 15.16 20.75 38.84
CA ARG A 361 16.14 21.63 38.19
C ARG A 361 16.18 21.49 36.66
N THR A 362 15.12 20.95 36.08
CA THR A 362 15.08 20.66 34.65
C THR A 362 14.28 21.72 33.91
N ALA A 363 14.91 22.36 32.92
CA ALA A 363 14.24 23.26 31.98
C ALA A 363 14.18 22.60 30.60
N VAL A 364 12.99 22.59 29.99
CA VAL A 364 12.76 22.14 28.61
C VAL A 364 12.52 23.39 27.76
N SER A 365 13.46 23.70 26.85
CA SER A 365 13.41 24.88 25.99
C SER A 365 13.53 24.48 24.52
N PRO A 366 12.86 25.19 23.60
CA PRO A 366 13.18 25.11 22.18
C PRO A 366 14.62 25.57 21.99
N VAL A 367 15.38 24.82 21.20
CA VAL A 367 16.81 24.99 21.03
C VAL A 367 17.11 26.38 20.43
N ASN A 368 17.68 27.28 21.22
CA ASN A 368 18.43 28.45 20.75
C ASN A 368 19.88 28.29 21.23
N LEU A 369 20.69 27.61 20.41
CA LEU A 369 22.07 27.16 20.67
C LEU A 369 23.12 28.30 20.74
N LYS A 370 22.77 29.50 21.25
CA LYS A 370 23.66 30.67 21.21
C LYS A 370 24.28 31.10 22.53
N ASN A 371 23.85 30.59 23.69
CA ASN A 371 24.44 30.96 24.99
C ASN A 371 24.55 29.75 25.92
N LEU A 372 25.63 28.98 25.80
CA LEU A 372 25.93 27.85 26.68
C LEU A 372 26.92 28.28 27.77
N THR A 373 26.48 28.36 29.02
CA THR A 373 27.34 28.46 30.21
C THR A 373 27.37 27.13 30.97
N SER A 374 28.53 26.80 31.56
CA SER A 374 28.97 25.44 31.90
C SER A 374 28.27 24.73 33.08
N LYS A 375 27.13 25.20 33.58
CA LYS A 375 26.53 24.70 34.82
C LYS A 375 25.05 24.29 34.76
N THR A 376 24.45 24.20 33.57
CA THR A 376 23.05 23.78 33.41
C THR A 376 22.97 22.50 32.60
N THR A 377 22.48 21.41 33.20
CA THR A 377 22.11 20.18 32.50
C THR A 377 20.80 20.44 31.74
N TYR A 378 20.89 20.70 30.44
CA TYR A 378 19.72 20.84 29.59
C TYR A 378 19.21 19.46 29.19
N LEU A 379 17.94 19.18 29.46
CA LEU A 379 17.25 18.01 28.95
C LEU A 379 16.75 18.37 27.55
N VAL A 380 17.51 17.95 26.54
CA VAL A 380 16.99 17.90 25.18
C VAL A 380 16.01 16.72 25.15
N SER A 381 14.71 17.01 25.04
CA SER A 381 13.61 16.06 24.83
C SER A 381 14.01 14.91 23.89
N VAL A 382 13.83 13.61 24.14
CA VAL A 382 13.12 12.80 25.15
C VAL A 382 13.98 11.54 25.41
N ILE A 383 14.03 11.10 26.66
CA ILE A 383 14.69 9.85 27.10
C ILE A 383 13.87 8.64 26.62
N ILE A 384 14.48 7.75 25.81
CA ILE A 384 13.98 6.39 25.59
C ILE A 384 14.93 5.44 26.34
N TYR A 385 14.42 4.76 27.38
CA TYR A 385 15.10 3.62 27.99
C TYR A 385 14.73 2.35 27.22
N LEU A 386 15.67 1.83 26.42
CA LEU A 386 15.70 0.45 25.95
C LEU A 386 17.15 -0.05 26.04
N GLY A 387 17.33 -1.28 26.52
CA GLY A 387 18.59 -1.82 27.03
C GLY A 387 19.81 -1.67 26.12
N GLY A 388 20.72 -0.75 26.48
CA GLY A 388 22.15 -0.86 26.16
C GLY A 388 22.66 -0.20 24.88
N PHE A 389 21.84 0.49 24.08
CA PHE A 389 22.33 1.24 22.90
C PHE A 389 21.84 2.69 22.87
N VAL A 390 22.78 3.62 22.68
CA VAL A 390 22.54 5.07 22.60
C VAL A 390 22.41 5.48 21.12
N LEU A 391 21.26 6.01 20.72
CA LEU A 391 21.06 6.61 19.39
C LEU A 391 20.65 8.08 19.54
N TYR A 392 21.51 8.98 19.05
CA TYR A 392 21.24 10.42 18.90
C TYR A 392 20.69 10.71 17.49
N ILE A 393 19.92 11.80 17.33
CA ILE A 393 19.90 12.73 16.16
C ILE A 393 18.78 13.77 16.42
N TRP A 394 19.04 15.09 16.41
CA TRP A 394 19.04 15.91 15.19
C TRP A 394 20.00 17.12 15.22
N SER A 395 20.90 17.22 14.24
CA SER A 395 21.13 18.41 13.41
C SER A 395 22.13 18.08 12.29
N ASN A 396 21.86 18.58 11.09
CA ASN A 396 22.80 18.70 9.98
C ASN A 396 24.14 19.24 10.47
N THR A 397 25.22 18.45 10.40
CA THR A 397 26.59 18.81 9.99
C THR A 397 27.42 17.52 9.98
N TRP A 398 28.00 17.20 8.83
CA TRP A 398 29.03 16.16 8.72
C TRP A 398 30.26 16.60 9.52
N MET A 399 30.73 15.76 10.45
CA MET A 399 32.15 15.76 10.80
C MET A 399 32.62 14.32 10.94
N LEU A 400 33.44 13.92 9.97
CA LEU A 400 34.37 12.81 10.09
C LEU A 400 35.25 13.02 11.33
N ILE A 401 35.35 12.00 12.17
CA ILE A 401 36.61 11.59 12.79
C ILE A 401 36.74 10.09 12.56
#